data_AF-A0A0L8GJ44-F1
#
_entry.id   AF-A0A0L8GJ44-F1
#
_cell.length_a   1.000
_cell.length_b   1.000
_cell.length_c   1.000
_cell.angle_alpha   90.00
_cell.angle_beta   90.00
_cell.angle_gamma   90.00
#
_symmetry.space_group_name_H-M   'P 1'
#
loop_
_entity.id
_entity.type
_entity.pdbx_description
1 polymer ?
#
loop_
_entity_poly.entity_id
_entity_poly.type
_entity_poly.pdbx_seq_one_letter_code
_entity_poly.pdbx_strand_id
1 'polypeptide(L)' 'MLRDVENSISTNSLVTPIHIKLEWYFLFAYAILWLIPNKSRVGLVWRYLLLFYMFVLFYILEGV' A
#
# COMPACT_ATOMS: atom_id res chain seq x y z
N MET A 1 13.67 -9.77 -13.59
CA MET A 1 12.45 -10.54 -13.30
C MET A 1 11.61 -9.70 -12.36
N LEU A 2 10.68 -8.90 -12.90
CA LEU A 2 9.89 -7.90 -12.14
C LEU A 2 8.42 -8.28 -12.00
N ARG A 3 8.02 -9.44 -12.51
CA ARG A 3 6.65 -9.92 -12.45
C ARG A 3 6.63 -11.15 -11.56
N ASP A 4 5.82 -11.10 -10.51
CA ASP A 4 5.64 -12.23 -9.61
C ASP A 4 5.12 -13.44 -10.40
N VAL A 5 5.71 -14.61 -10.17
CA VAL A 5 5.26 -15.87 -10.80
C VAL A 5 3.83 -16.18 -10.36
N GLU A 6 3.42 -15.74 -9.17
CA GLU A 6 2.05 -15.89 -8.64
C GLU A 6 1.00 -15.10 -9.45
N ASN A 7 1.39 -14.10 -10.25
CA ASN A 7 0.47 -13.36 -11.13
C ASN A 7 0.27 -14.03 -12.50
N SER A 8 0.88 -15.19 -12.73
CA SER A 8 0.77 -15.94 -14.00
C SER A 8 -0.23 -17.11 -13.94
N ILE A 9 -0.74 -17.44 -12.76
CA ILE A 9 -1.82 -18.42 -12.55
C ILE A 9 -3.19 -17.75 -12.62
N SER A 10 -4.21 -18.45 -13.12
CA SER A 10 -5.58 -17.90 -13.15
C SER A 10 -6.12 -17.68 -11.74
N THR A 11 -6.58 -16.47 -11.44
CA THR A 11 -7.04 -16.08 -10.12
C THR A 11 -8.18 -16.97 -9.62
N ASN A 12 -8.01 -17.56 -8.43
CA ASN A 12 -9.05 -18.32 -7.73
C ASN A 12 -9.46 -17.57 -6.45
N SER A 13 -10.74 -17.22 -6.32
CA SER A 13 -11.26 -16.45 -5.17
C SER A 13 -11.29 -17.24 -3.85
N LEU A 14 -11.24 -18.57 -3.92
CA LEU A 14 -11.32 -19.44 -2.73
C LEU A 14 -9.94 -19.73 -2.11
N VAL A 15 -8.85 -19.35 -2.78
CA VAL A 15 -7.48 -19.66 -2.34
C VAL A 15 -6.65 -18.38 -2.35
N THR A 16 -6.12 -18.00 -1.18
CA THR A 16 -5.19 -16.88 -1.05
C THR A 16 -3.75 -17.41 -1.06
N PRO A 17 -2.85 -16.85 -1.88
CA PRO A 17 -1.45 -17.28 -1.88
C PRO A 17 -0.75 -16.86 -0.59
N ILE A 18 0.33 -17.59 -0.26
CA ILE A 18 1.03 -17.48 1.03
C ILE A 18 1.83 -16.17 1.15
N HIS A 19 2.28 -15.56 0.03
CA HIS A 19 3.13 -14.37 0.02
C HIS A 19 2.54 -13.23 -0.84
N ILE A 20 1.33 -12.78 -0.51
CA ILE A 20 0.70 -11.63 -1.19
C ILE A 20 1.47 -10.34 -0.87
N LYS A 21 2.14 -9.78 -1.88
CA LYS A 21 2.76 -8.47 -1.80
C LYS A 21 2.21 -7.58 -2.91
N LEU A 22 2.16 -6.28 -2.63
CA LEU A 22 1.87 -5.28 -3.64
C LEU A 22 3.10 -5.09 -4.54
N GLU A 23 2.91 -4.43 -5.67
CA GLU A 23 4.00 -4.06 -6.57
C GLU A 23 5.00 -3.11 -5.90
N TRP A 24 6.25 -3.10 -6.40
CA TRP A 24 7.41 -2.41 -5.81
C TRP A 24 7.16 -0.96 -5.41
N TYR A 25 6.46 -0.20 -6.25
CA TYR A 25 6.13 1.21 -6.02
C TYR A 25 5.15 1.42 -4.85
N PHE A 26 4.38 0.40 -4.46
CA PHE A 26 3.44 0.46 -3.34
C PHE A 26 4.01 -0.10 -2.03
N LEU A 27 5.18 -0.76 -2.03
CA LEU A 27 5.79 -1.30 -0.82
C LEU A 27 6.08 -0.20 0.22
N PHE A 28 6.45 0.99 -0.23
CA PHE A 28 6.70 2.14 0.66
C PHE A 28 5.44 2.53 1.46
N ALA A 29 4.30 2.68 0.77
CA ALA A 29 3.03 2.99 1.43
C ALA A 29 2.54 1.84 2.34
N TYR A 30 2.75 0.59 1.93
CA TYR A 30 2.40 -0.59 2.75
C TYR A 30 3.19 -0.65 4.06
N ALA A 31 4.50 -0.35 4.01
CA ALA A 31 5.34 -0.31 5.21
C ALA A 31 4.84 0.74 6.22
N ILE A 32 4.45 1.92 5.75
CA ILE A 32 3.90 2.99 6.62
C ILE A 32 2.52 2.60 7.16
N LEU A 33 1.67 1.97 6.33
CA LEU A 33 0.40 1.41 6.77
C LEU A 33 0.57 0.39 7.90
N TRP A 34 1.60 -0.47 7.82
CA TRP A 34 1.82 -1.56 8.77
C TRP A 34 2.39 -1.08 10.11
N LEU A 35 3.05 0.08 10.13
CA LEU A 35 3.58 0.70 11.35
C LEU A 35 2.48 1.13 12.34
N ILE A 36 1.22 1.21 11.90
CA ILE A 36 0.06 1.54 12.74
C ILE A 36 -0.76 0.25 12.96
N PRO A 37 -0.51 -0.52 14.03
CA PRO A 37 -1.23 -1.77 14.31
C PRO A 37 -2.66 -1.55 14.88
N ASN A 38 -3.15 -0.30 14.92
CA ASN A 38 -4.37 0.06 15.62
C ASN A 38 -5.63 -0.17 14.76
N LYS A 39 -6.52 -1.07 15.20
CA LYS A 39 -7.80 -1.40 14.54
C LYS A 39 -8.92 -0.36 14.79
N SER A 40 -8.63 0.73 15.50
CA SER A 40 -9.62 1.78 15.73
C SER A 40 -9.92 2.59 14.46
N ARG A 41 -11.15 3.11 14.37
CA ARG A 41 -11.54 4.07 13.32
C ARG A 41 -10.62 5.29 13.27
N VAL A 42 -10.06 5.67 14.42
CA VAL A 42 -9.08 6.76 14.55
C VAL A 42 -7.78 6.41 13.83
N GLY A 43 -7.25 5.19 13.99
CA GLY A 43 -6.06 4.72 13.27
C GLY A 43 -6.23 4.69 11.75
N LEU A 44 -7.45 4.38 11.28
CA LEU A 44 -7.78 4.44 9.85
C LEU A 44 -7.73 5.88 9.31
N VAL A 45 -8.27 6.85 10.04
CA VAL A 45 -8.22 8.26 9.66
C VAL A 45 -6.78 8.76 9.58
N TRP A 46 -5.93 8.41 10.55
CA TRP A 46 -4.51 8.79 10.53
C TRP A 46 -3.75 8.25 9.31
N ARG A 47 -4.04 7.01 8.89
CA ARG A 47 -3.45 6.41 7.69
C ARG A 47 -3.81 7.18 6.42
N TYR A 48 -5.09 7.56 6.25
CA TYR A 48 -5.52 8.35 5.10
C TYR A 48 -4.98 9.78 5.12
N LEU A 49 -4.90 10.42 6.29
CA LEU A 49 -4.31 11.76 6.44
C LEU A 49 -2.82 11.78 6.06
N LEU A 50 -2.06 10.74 6.43
CA LEU A 50 -0.64 10.64 6.07
C LEU A 50 -0.45 10.52 4.55
N LEU A 51 -1.27 9.68 3.89
CA LEU A 51 -1.25 9.56 2.42
C LEU A 51 -1.61 10.90 1.74
N PHE A 52 -2.60 11.61 2.29
CA PHE A 52 -2.96 12.95 1.79
C PHE A 52 -1.83 13.97 1.98
N TYR A 53 -1.14 13.97 3.12
CA TYR A 53 0.02 14.83 3.33
C TYR A 53 1.16 14.53 2.35
N MET A 54 1.43 13.26 2.08
CA MET A 54 2.42 12.88 1.06
C MET A 54 2.05 13.38 -0.33
N PHE A 55 0.77 13.30 -0.71
CA PHE A 55 0.29 13.84 -1.97
C PHE A 55 0.45 15.37 -2.05
N VAL A 56 0.08 16.09 -0.98
CA VAL A 56 0.24 17.56 -0.92
C VAL A 56 1.72 17.97 -0.93
N LEU A 57 2.57 17.27 -0.18
CA LEU A 57 4.01 17.53 -0.16
C LEU A 57 4.62 17.34 -1.55
N PHE A 58 4.26 16.26 -2.25
CA PHE A 58 4.70 16.01 -3.61
C PHE A 58 4.25 17.14 -4.56
N TYR A 59 3.00 17.59 -4.45
CA TYR A 59 2.48 18.69 -5.27
C TYR A 59 3.24 20.01 -5.04
N ILE A 60 3.53 20.35 -3.78
CA ILE A 60 4.31 21.56 -3.43
C ILE A 60 5.76 21.47 -3.94
N LEU A 61 6.38 20.29 -3.88
CA LEU A 61 7.77 20.08 -4.32
C LEU A 61 7.93 20.25 -5.83
N GLU A 62 6.93 19.84 -6.62
CA GLU A 62 6.90 20.03 -8.08
C GLU A 62 6.51 21.47 -8.48
N GLY A 63 6.27 22.37 -7.50
CA GLY A 63 6.16 23.81 -7.71
C GLY A 63 4.97 24.28 -8.55
N VAL A 64 3.88 23.49 -8.57
CA VAL A 64 2.59 23.91 -9.16
C VAL A 64 1.66 24.42 -8.07
#